data_AF-A0AAN7ZWJ6-F1
#
_entry.id   AF-A0AAN7ZWJ6-F1
#
_cell.length_a   1.000
_cell.length_b   1.000
_cell.length_c   1.000
_cell.angle_alpha   90.00
_cell.angle_beta   90.00
_cell.angle_gamma   90.00
#
_symmetry.space_group_name_H-M   'P 1'
#
loop_
_entity.id
_entity.type
_entity.pdbx_description
1 polymer ?
#
loop_
_entity_poly.entity_id
_entity_poly.type
_entity_poly.pdbx_seq_one_letter_code
_entity_poly.pdbx_strand_id
1 'polypeptide(L)'
;MSSIINYFKDEEKLICKGENAVDSGHVNNIIFDAAIHIIRGSVHASMRAREYKVEILFASDWSIDHATCECPRGQLLCHHMAAVLLFSHYNVSITDSSCSWNVKNQPKKTDIQTVDQLFPSKEHRSTPRDLTEEEVERFKTKLQVFDGAVGFSWLLSNESNEQMKDLLLDIEEVLCSTEYLKSDDKTTILQQKLFVCADAISKVAKATVGQISNENWLICRKHRLTASNFGPILTACRRNRFPPSLFKRLTGIYIANFS
;
A
#
# COMPACT_ATOMS: atom_id res chain seq x y z
N MET A 1 4.21 1.48 25.22
CA MET A 1 2.95 0.97 25.78
C MET A 1 2.89 1.08 27.31
N SER A 2 3.92 0.65 28.04
CA SER A 2 4.00 0.73 29.52
C SER A 2 3.76 2.14 30.09
N SER A 3 4.32 3.18 29.48
CA SER A 3 4.14 4.57 29.93
C SER A 3 2.69 5.07 29.79
N ILE A 4 1.97 4.64 28.74
CA ILE A 4 0.56 4.99 28.53
C ILE A 4 -0.30 4.32 29.59
N ILE A 5 -0.09 3.02 29.84
CA ILE A 5 -0.84 2.27 30.85
C ILE A 5 -0.63 2.90 32.24
N ASN A 6 0.60 3.23 32.60
CA ASN A 6 0.90 3.88 33.88
C ASN A 6 0.23 5.26 34.03
N TYR A 7 0.13 6.03 32.95
CA TYR A 7 -0.53 7.35 32.96
C TYR A 7 -2.05 7.23 33.17
N PHE A 8 -2.68 6.14 32.72
CA PHE A 8 -4.10 5.85 32.90
C PHE A 8 -4.40 4.82 33.99
N LYS A 9 -3.45 4.56 34.91
CA LYS A 9 -3.57 3.49 35.93
C LYS A 9 -4.88 3.50 36.73
N ASP A 10 -5.41 4.70 37.02
CA ASP A 10 -6.62 4.87 37.83
C ASP A 10 -7.90 4.84 36.97
N GLU A 11 -7.76 4.82 35.63
CA GLU A 11 -8.84 4.95 34.64
C GLU A 11 -8.61 4.04 33.41
N GLU A 12 -8.16 2.79 33.62
CA GLU A 12 -7.80 1.84 32.55
C GLU A 12 -8.92 1.62 31.51
N LYS A 13 -10.19 1.75 31.92
CA LYS A 13 -11.35 1.65 31.03
C LYS A 13 -11.32 2.68 29.88
N LEU A 14 -10.60 3.79 30.05
CA LEU A 14 -10.42 4.80 29.00
C LEU A 14 -9.48 4.32 27.90
N ILE A 15 -8.53 3.42 28.20
CA ILE A 15 -7.63 2.81 27.22
C ILE A 15 -8.44 1.97 26.24
N CYS A 16 -9.26 1.03 26.73
CA CYS A 16 -10.10 0.20 25.85
C CYS A 16 -11.07 1.04 24.99
N LYS A 17 -11.60 2.13 25.55
CA LYS A 17 -12.44 3.06 24.77
C LYS A 17 -11.63 3.85 23.74
N GLY A 18 -10.38 4.18 24.05
CA GLY A 18 -9.44 4.79 23.12
C GLY A 18 -9.06 3.86 21.97
N GLU A 19 -8.80 2.58 22.26
CA GLU A 19 -8.56 1.54 21.26
C GLU A 19 -9.75 1.41 20.30
N ASN A 20 -10.97 1.33 20.84
CA ASN A 20 -12.18 1.30 20.01
C ASN A 20 -12.30 2.52 19.09
N ALA A 21 -11.90 3.70 19.56
CA ALA A 21 -11.92 4.93 18.75
C ALA A 21 -10.87 4.89 17.63
N VAL A 22 -9.68 4.33 17.89
CA VAL A 22 -8.65 4.10 16.88
C VAL A 22 -9.13 3.10 15.84
N ASP A 23 -9.66 1.95 16.26
CA ASP A 23 -10.15 0.88 15.38
C ASP A 23 -11.34 1.33 14.52
N SER A 24 -12.15 2.24 15.05
CA SER A 24 -13.28 2.85 14.34
C SER A 24 -12.87 4.01 13.42
N GLY A 25 -11.57 4.32 13.33
CA GLY A 25 -11.05 5.40 12.47
C GLY A 25 -11.49 6.79 12.91
N HIS A 26 -11.69 7.02 14.22
CA HIS A 26 -12.12 8.32 14.75
C HIS A 26 -10.98 9.31 14.98
N VAL A 27 -9.72 8.91 14.80
CA VAL A 27 -8.56 9.81 14.85
C VAL A 27 -8.31 10.35 13.44
N ASN A 28 -8.56 11.64 13.22
CA ASN A 28 -8.54 12.25 11.88
C ASN A 28 -7.15 12.76 11.48
N ASN A 29 -6.46 13.39 12.42
CA ASN A 29 -5.11 13.88 12.21
C ASN A 29 -4.28 13.75 13.48
N ILE A 30 -2.98 13.62 13.29
CA ILE A 30 -1.98 13.76 14.33
C ILE A 30 -0.84 14.60 13.78
N ILE A 31 -0.32 15.49 14.63
CA ILE A 31 0.86 16.30 14.40
C ILE A 31 1.80 16.02 15.57
N PHE A 32 3.02 15.63 15.24
CA PHE A 32 4.09 15.44 16.20
C PHE A 32 5.17 16.49 15.99
N ASP A 33 5.52 17.20 17.06
CA ASP A 33 6.64 18.13 17.07
C ASP A 33 7.68 17.66 18.10
N ALA A 34 8.77 17.10 17.57
CA ALA A 34 9.85 16.55 18.37
C ALA A 34 10.67 17.63 19.08
N ALA A 35 10.72 18.86 18.55
CA ALA A 35 11.54 19.93 19.13
C ALA A 35 10.93 20.45 20.44
N ILE A 36 9.61 20.57 20.48
CA ILE A 36 8.85 21.06 21.65
C ILE A 36 8.24 19.92 22.48
N HIS A 37 8.45 18.66 22.09
CA HIS A 37 7.93 17.47 22.78
C HIS A 37 6.40 17.47 22.92
N ILE A 38 5.68 17.75 21.81
CA ILE A 38 4.21 17.83 21.79
C ILE A 38 3.62 16.94 20.71
N ILE A 39 2.50 16.29 21.05
CA ILE A 39 1.57 15.65 20.11
C ILE A 39 0.25 16.39 20.14
N ARG A 40 -0.26 16.76 18.96
CA ARG A 40 -1.62 17.29 18.77
C ARG A 40 -2.39 16.35 17.88
N GLY A 41 -3.68 16.14 18.16
CA GLY A 41 -4.54 15.36 17.28
C GLY A 41 -6.01 15.75 17.39
N SER A 42 -6.76 15.48 16.33
CA SER A 42 -8.21 15.65 16.28
C SER A 42 -8.90 14.29 16.33
N VAL A 43 -9.83 14.13 17.28
CA VAL A 43 -10.61 12.90 17.45
C VAL A 43 -12.10 13.19 17.36
N HIS A 44 -12.83 12.40 16.56
CA HIS A 44 -14.27 12.46 16.46
C HIS A 44 -14.97 12.03 17.76
N ALA A 45 -16.04 12.74 18.09
CA ALA A 45 -16.98 12.30 19.09
C ALA A 45 -17.72 11.06 18.58
N SER A 46 -17.80 10.01 19.40
CA SER A 46 -18.35 8.68 19.06
C SER A 46 -19.75 8.66 18.39
N MET A 47 -20.53 9.74 18.50
CA MET A 47 -21.90 9.83 17.95
C MET A 47 -22.23 11.15 17.26
N ARG A 48 -21.27 12.08 17.12
CA ARG A 48 -21.53 13.42 16.56
C ARG A 48 -20.46 13.75 15.54
N ALA A 49 -20.83 14.51 14.51
CA ALA A 49 -19.88 15.12 13.56
C ALA A 49 -19.06 16.27 14.21
N ARG A 50 -18.77 16.15 15.50
CA ARG A 50 -17.94 17.08 16.27
C ARG A 50 -16.58 16.43 16.46
N GLU A 51 -15.54 17.23 16.28
CA GLU A 51 -14.16 16.85 16.59
C GLU A 51 -13.73 17.53 17.88
N TYR A 52 -12.92 16.84 18.65
CA TYR A 52 -12.24 17.37 19.82
C TYR A 52 -10.74 17.39 19.54
N LYS A 53 -10.11 18.55 19.79
CA LYS A 53 -8.66 18.64 19.76
C LYS A 53 -8.09 18.12 21.07
N VAL A 54 -7.00 17.39 20.94
CA VAL A 54 -6.22 16.79 22.02
C VAL A 54 -4.80 17.32 21.89
N GLU A 55 -4.22 17.74 23.00
CA GLU A 55 -2.82 18.16 23.09
C GLU A 55 -2.14 17.41 24.23
N ILE A 56 -0.97 16.84 23.94
CA ILE A 56 -0.21 16.00 24.86
C ILE A 56 1.23 16.51 24.86
N LEU A 57 1.68 16.91 26.04
CA LEU A 57 3.03 17.37 26.30
C LEU A 57 3.82 16.26 26.96
N PHE A 58 5.07 16.10 26.51
CA PHE A 58 6.02 15.17 27.08
C PHE A 58 7.12 15.93 27.82
N ALA A 59 7.60 15.35 28.91
CA ALA A 59 8.81 15.83 29.58
C ALA A 59 10.07 15.50 28.73
N SER A 60 11.22 16.01 29.16
CA SER A 60 12.50 15.81 28.45
C SER A 60 12.94 14.36 28.32
N ASP A 61 12.40 13.45 29.15
CA ASP A 61 12.64 12.01 29.11
C ASP A 61 11.58 11.24 28.30
N TRP A 62 10.70 11.95 27.56
CA TRP A 62 9.57 11.39 26.82
C TRP A 62 8.50 10.72 27.68
N SER A 63 8.48 10.96 28.99
CA SER A 63 7.33 10.63 29.83
C SER A 63 6.17 11.61 29.57
N ILE A 64 4.93 11.14 29.73
CA ILE A 64 3.74 11.97 29.54
C ILE A 64 3.65 12.93 30.73
N ASP A 65 3.81 14.23 30.48
CA ASP A 65 3.75 15.28 31.51
C ASP A 65 2.30 15.75 31.69
N HIS A 66 1.68 16.23 30.61
CA HIS A 66 0.30 16.73 30.65
C HIS A 66 -0.48 16.39 29.37
N ALA A 67 -1.74 15.99 29.52
CA ALA A 67 -2.68 15.84 28.41
C ALA A 67 -3.92 16.71 28.61
N THR A 68 -4.39 17.36 27.56
CA THR A 68 -5.61 18.18 27.56
C THR A 68 -6.48 17.85 26.35
N CYS A 69 -7.79 17.99 26.50
CA CYS A 69 -8.76 17.75 25.42
C CYS A 69 -9.91 18.76 25.49
N GLU A 70 -10.45 19.16 24.34
CA GLU A 70 -11.60 20.07 24.26
C GLU A 70 -12.95 19.41 24.59
N CYS A 71 -12.96 18.13 24.97
CA CYS A 71 -14.18 17.45 25.36
C CYS A 71 -14.65 17.90 26.75
N PRO A 72 -15.94 17.69 27.11
CA PRO A 72 -16.45 18.09 28.43
C PRO A 72 -15.68 17.49 29.63
N ARG A 73 -15.01 16.36 29.43
CA ARG A 73 -14.14 15.71 30.43
C ARG A 73 -12.66 16.08 30.31
N GLY A 74 -12.27 16.88 29.32
CA GLY A 74 -10.88 16.96 28.87
C GLY A 74 -9.93 17.81 29.73
N GLN A 75 -10.41 18.34 30.85
CA GLN A 75 -9.58 18.79 31.98
C GLN A 75 -9.07 17.62 32.85
N LEU A 76 -9.69 16.45 32.71
CA LEU A 76 -9.28 15.17 33.30
C LEU A 76 -8.93 14.18 32.17
N LEU A 77 -8.57 12.95 32.55
CA LEU A 77 -8.35 11.88 31.60
C LEU A 77 -9.63 11.54 30.82
N CYS A 78 -9.49 11.44 29.50
CA CYS A 78 -10.57 11.00 28.61
C CYS A 78 -10.06 10.02 27.55
N HIS A 79 -10.98 9.25 26.96
CA HIS A 79 -10.65 8.24 25.95
C HIS A 79 -10.10 8.85 24.65
N HIS A 80 -10.35 10.13 24.34
CA HIS A 80 -9.73 10.79 23.19
C HIS A 80 -8.22 10.97 23.38
N MET A 81 -7.77 11.29 24.61
CA MET A 81 -6.34 11.35 24.94
C MET A 81 -5.68 9.99 24.77
N ALA A 82 -6.35 8.94 25.27
CA ALA A 82 -5.88 7.56 25.08
C ALA A 82 -5.82 7.18 23.60
N ALA A 83 -6.85 7.53 22.81
CA ALA A 83 -6.88 7.28 21.37
C ALA A 83 -5.71 7.94 20.63
N VAL A 84 -5.41 9.20 20.94
CA VAL A 84 -4.25 9.91 20.35
C VAL A 84 -2.94 9.24 20.76
N LEU A 85 -2.73 8.92 22.03
CA LEU A 85 -1.51 8.25 22.49
C LEU A 85 -1.29 6.88 21.84
N LEU A 86 -2.35 6.09 21.74
CA LEU A 86 -2.32 4.77 21.11
C LEU A 86 -2.06 4.88 19.62
N PHE A 87 -2.77 5.76 18.92
CA PHE A 87 -2.56 5.97 17.49
C PHE A 87 -1.13 6.48 17.24
N SER A 88 -0.65 7.45 18.02
CA SER A 88 0.70 7.98 17.91
C SER A 88 1.77 6.91 18.16
N HIS A 89 1.59 6.03 19.14
CA HIS A 89 2.54 4.94 19.40
C HIS A 89 2.79 4.08 18.16
N TYR A 90 1.75 3.80 17.38
CA TYR A 90 1.86 2.92 16.20
C TYR A 90 2.19 3.66 14.90
N ASN A 91 1.92 4.97 14.83
CA ASN A 91 1.97 5.74 13.58
C ASN A 91 2.96 6.92 13.60
N VAL A 92 3.54 7.28 14.75
CA VAL A 92 4.58 8.32 14.84
C VAL A 92 5.94 7.65 14.99
N SER A 93 6.83 7.92 14.05
CA SER A 93 8.20 7.45 13.97
C SER A 93 9.20 8.61 14.09
N ILE A 94 10.47 8.30 14.32
CA ILE A 94 11.58 9.29 14.37
C ILE A 94 11.67 10.11 13.07
N THR A 95 11.14 9.60 11.95
CA THR A 95 11.06 10.33 10.68
C THR A 95 9.85 11.25 10.54
N ASP A 96 8.88 11.21 11.47
CA ASP A 96 7.67 12.06 11.46
C ASP A 96 7.87 13.43 12.13
N SER A 97 9.10 13.81 12.45
CA SER A 97 9.44 15.19 12.78
C SER A 97 9.01 16.09 11.64
N SER A 98 8.16 17.09 11.91
CA SER A 98 7.67 18.01 10.88
C SER A 98 8.84 18.61 10.09
N CYS A 99 8.98 18.21 8.83
CA CYS A 99 9.83 18.89 7.87
C CYS A 99 9.20 20.27 7.61
N SER A 100 9.53 21.23 8.45
CA SER A 100 9.10 22.62 8.28
C SER A 100 9.89 23.25 7.12
N TRP A 101 9.37 23.08 5.91
CA TRP A 101 9.63 24.07 4.87
C TRP A 101 8.91 25.35 5.30
N ASN A 102 9.62 26.23 6.01
CA ASN A 102 9.14 27.58 6.31
C ASN A 102 8.99 28.35 4.98
N VAL A 103 7.89 28.12 4.26
CA VAL A 103 7.45 28.99 3.20
C VAL A 103 7.03 30.28 3.89
N LYS A 104 7.88 31.29 3.86
CA LYS A 104 7.52 32.66 4.24
C LYS A 104 6.19 32.96 3.55
N ASN A 105 5.17 33.42 4.30
CA ASN A 105 3.91 33.89 3.74
C ASN A 105 4.22 34.91 2.65
N GLN A 106 4.24 34.48 1.39
CA GLN A 106 4.40 35.41 0.29
C GLN A 106 3.12 36.21 0.21
N PRO A 107 3.20 37.54 -0.04
CA PRO A 107 2.01 38.33 -0.31
C PRO A 107 1.21 37.61 -1.39
N LYS A 108 -0.11 37.48 -1.22
CA LYS A 108 -1.02 36.83 -2.18
C LYS A 108 -0.77 37.44 -3.56
N LYS A 109 0.09 36.82 -4.37
CA LYS A 109 0.24 37.18 -5.78
C LYS A 109 -1.10 36.81 -6.41
N THR A 110 -1.72 37.80 -7.03
CA THR A 110 -2.98 37.66 -7.78
C THR A 110 -2.83 36.78 -9.02
N ASP A 111 -1.61 36.38 -9.36
CA ASP A 111 -1.29 35.55 -10.51
C ASP A 111 -0.81 34.18 -10.01
N ILE A 112 -1.73 33.22 -9.98
CA ILE A 112 -1.45 31.82 -9.63
C ILE A 112 -0.88 31.17 -10.89
N GLN A 113 0.43 31.04 -10.97
CA GLN A 113 1.09 30.27 -12.03
C GLN A 113 1.02 28.78 -11.71
N THR A 114 0.60 27.96 -12.66
CA THR A 114 0.56 26.50 -12.49
C THR A 114 1.99 25.92 -12.48
N VAL A 115 2.15 24.72 -11.92
CA VAL A 115 3.45 24.00 -11.92
C VAL A 115 4.02 23.91 -13.33
N ASP A 116 3.17 23.68 -14.34
CA ASP A 116 3.56 23.61 -15.75
C ASP A 116 4.07 24.95 -16.30
N GLN A 117 3.62 26.08 -15.77
CA GLN A 117 4.11 27.41 -16.17
C GLN A 117 5.47 27.75 -15.53
N LEU A 118 5.68 27.31 -14.29
CA LEU A 118 6.95 27.49 -13.58
C LEU A 118 8.03 26.51 -14.05
N PHE A 119 7.60 25.30 -14.37
CA PHE A 119 8.43 24.18 -14.82
C PHE A 119 7.86 23.64 -16.12
N PRO A 120 8.01 24.38 -17.25
CA PRO A 120 7.56 23.88 -18.54
C PRO A 120 8.23 22.54 -18.79
N SER A 121 7.42 21.54 -19.14
CA SER A 121 7.90 20.23 -19.54
C SER A 121 8.89 20.40 -20.68
N LYS A 122 10.17 20.22 -20.39
CA LYS A 122 11.21 20.18 -21.41
C LYS A 122 11.23 18.76 -21.94
N GLU A 123 11.34 18.59 -23.25
CA GLU A 123 11.73 17.30 -23.82
C GLU A 123 13.08 16.90 -23.22
N HIS A 124 13.04 16.03 -22.21
CA HIS A 124 14.25 15.55 -21.56
C HIS A 124 14.87 14.50 -22.45
N ARG A 125 16.03 14.83 -23.03
CA ARG A 125 16.87 13.87 -23.73
C ARG A 125 18.13 13.61 -22.92
N SER A 126 18.26 12.41 -22.36
CA SER A 126 19.46 12.03 -21.61
C SER A 126 20.66 11.74 -22.53
N THR A 127 20.40 11.46 -23.81
CA THR A 127 21.42 11.20 -24.82
C THR A 127 21.42 12.28 -25.90
N PRO A 128 22.58 12.62 -26.50
CA PRO A 128 22.65 13.63 -27.57
C PRO A 128 21.97 13.16 -28.87
N ARG A 129 21.77 11.85 -29.03
CA ARG A 129 21.12 11.22 -30.19
C ARG A 129 20.39 9.96 -29.76
N ASP A 130 19.59 9.42 -30.68
CA ASP A 130 18.98 8.10 -30.50
C ASP A 130 20.07 7.03 -30.62
N LEU A 131 19.96 6.03 -29.76
CA LEU A 131 20.84 4.86 -29.75
C LEU A 131 20.41 3.93 -30.89
N THR A 132 21.37 3.32 -31.57
CA THR A 132 21.05 2.27 -32.55
C THR A 132 20.71 0.97 -31.84
N GLU A 133 19.94 0.09 -32.49
CA GLU A 133 19.62 -1.24 -31.94
C GLU A 133 20.89 -2.04 -31.58
N GLU A 134 21.95 -1.91 -32.38
CA GLU A 134 23.25 -2.55 -32.13
C GLU A 134 23.93 -2.05 -30.84
N GLU A 135 23.80 -0.75 -30.53
CA GLU A 135 24.36 -0.16 -29.32
C GLU A 135 23.60 -0.62 -28.07
N VAL A 136 22.27 -0.73 -28.18
CA VAL A 136 21.41 -1.26 -27.12
C VAL A 136 21.75 -2.73 -26.86
N GLU A 137 21.88 -3.54 -27.90
CA GLU A 137 22.20 -4.97 -27.76
C GLU A 137 23.59 -5.17 -27.14
N ARG A 138 24.58 -4.38 -27.58
CA ARG A 138 25.93 -4.40 -26.99
C ARG A 138 25.92 -4.05 -25.51
N PHE A 139 25.08 -3.09 -25.10
CA PHE A 139 24.93 -2.71 -23.70
C PHE A 139 24.29 -3.82 -22.88
N LYS A 140 23.23 -4.46 -23.39
CA LYS A 140 22.60 -5.64 -22.77
C LYS A 140 23.61 -6.77 -22.54
N THR A 141 24.43 -7.10 -23.54
CA THR A 141 25.46 -8.14 -23.42
C THR A 141 26.50 -7.80 -22.35
N LYS A 142 26.93 -6.54 -22.26
CA LYS A 142 27.86 -6.10 -21.21
C LYS A 142 27.25 -6.23 -19.80
N LEU A 143 25.96 -5.93 -19.65
CA LEU A 143 25.25 -6.08 -18.38
C LEU A 143 25.07 -7.54 -17.97
N GLN A 144 24.91 -8.46 -18.92
CA GLN A 144 24.79 -9.89 -18.63
C GLN A 144 26.08 -10.51 -18.06
N VAL A 145 27.24 -9.97 -18.42
CA VAL A 145 28.57 -10.46 -17.97
C VAL A 145 29.00 -9.79 -16.66
N PHE A 146 28.31 -8.74 -16.21
CA PHE A 146 28.68 -7.98 -15.02
C PHE A 146 28.23 -8.71 -13.73
N ASP A 147 29.20 -9.13 -12.92
CA ASP A 147 29.00 -9.91 -11.67
C ASP A 147 28.49 -9.06 -10.48
N GLY A 148 28.33 -7.75 -10.68
CA GLY A 148 27.72 -6.86 -9.69
C GLY A 148 26.20 -6.97 -9.75
N ALA A 149 25.61 -7.58 -8.71
CA ALA A 149 24.18 -7.78 -8.47
C ALA A 149 23.21 -6.99 -9.40
N VAL A 150 22.92 -7.57 -10.57
CA VAL A 150 21.87 -7.08 -11.48
C VAL A 150 20.56 -7.79 -11.16
N GLY A 151 19.90 -7.35 -10.09
CA GLY A 151 18.57 -7.86 -9.68
C GLY A 151 17.46 -7.69 -10.73
N PHE A 152 17.74 -7.00 -11.85
CA PHE A 152 16.78 -6.64 -12.88
C PHE A 152 17.28 -6.87 -14.32
N SER A 153 18.33 -7.67 -14.53
CA SER A 153 18.81 -8.00 -15.90
C SER A 153 17.73 -8.65 -16.77
N TRP A 154 16.77 -9.36 -16.15
CA TRP A 154 15.59 -9.90 -16.81
C TRP A 154 14.68 -8.82 -17.43
N LEU A 155 14.65 -7.59 -16.90
CA LEU A 155 13.87 -6.47 -17.46
C LEU A 155 14.39 -6.05 -18.84
N LEU A 156 15.67 -6.32 -19.10
CA LEU A 156 16.36 -5.98 -20.35
C LEU A 156 16.40 -7.16 -21.33
N SER A 157 15.85 -8.31 -20.95
CA SER A 157 15.79 -9.49 -21.82
C SER A 157 14.73 -9.29 -22.90
N ASN A 158 14.95 -9.87 -24.08
CA ASN A 158 13.98 -9.77 -25.16
C ASN A 158 12.73 -10.59 -24.80
N GLU A 159 11.55 -10.04 -25.11
CA GLU A 159 10.28 -10.75 -24.97
C GLU A 159 10.26 -11.93 -25.94
N SER A 160 9.83 -13.12 -25.49
CA SER A 160 9.71 -14.29 -26.35
C SER A 160 8.39 -14.26 -27.13
N ASN A 161 8.41 -14.62 -28.41
CA ASN A 161 7.21 -14.77 -29.26
C ASN A 161 6.40 -16.06 -29.00
N GLU A 162 6.58 -16.73 -27.85
CA GLU A 162 5.87 -17.96 -27.54
C GLU A 162 4.38 -17.69 -27.23
N GLN A 163 3.48 -18.52 -27.77
CA GLN A 163 2.04 -18.40 -27.54
C GLN A 163 1.67 -18.96 -26.15
N MET A 164 1.03 -18.14 -25.29
CA MET A 164 0.74 -18.52 -23.89
C MET A 164 -0.22 -19.68 -23.71
N LYS A 165 -1.07 -19.94 -24.71
CA LYS A 165 -2.08 -21.01 -24.66
C LYS A 165 -1.43 -22.40 -24.52
N ASP A 166 -0.21 -22.56 -25.02
CA ASP A 166 0.51 -23.83 -24.95
C ASP A 166 1.21 -24.02 -23.59
N LEU A 167 1.36 -22.94 -22.81
CA LEU A 167 2.11 -22.94 -21.55
C LEU A 167 1.21 -22.99 -20.32
N LEU A 168 0.02 -22.41 -20.39
CA LEU A 168 -0.95 -22.38 -19.30
C LEU A 168 -2.36 -22.64 -19.81
N LEU A 169 -3.06 -23.56 -19.13
CA LEU A 169 -4.48 -23.77 -19.30
C LEU A 169 -5.28 -22.54 -18.86
N ASP A 170 -6.32 -22.21 -19.63
CA ASP A 170 -7.32 -21.22 -19.23
C ASP A 170 -8.19 -21.81 -18.11
N ILE A 171 -8.29 -21.07 -17.01
CA ILE A 171 -9.09 -21.47 -15.86
C ILE A 171 -10.58 -21.50 -16.23
N GLU A 172 -11.06 -20.63 -17.12
CA GLU A 172 -12.46 -20.66 -17.58
C GLU A 172 -12.78 -21.99 -18.30
N GLU A 173 -11.87 -22.49 -19.14
CA GLU A 173 -12.05 -23.77 -19.83
C GLU A 173 -12.09 -24.94 -18.84
N VAL A 174 -11.24 -24.92 -17.81
CA VAL A 174 -11.26 -25.94 -16.75
C VAL A 174 -12.57 -25.91 -15.97
N LEU A 175 -13.05 -24.72 -15.59
CA LEU A 175 -14.29 -24.55 -14.84
C LEU A 175 -15.55 -24.93 -15.65
N CYS A 176 -15.50 -24.75 -16.98
CA CYS A 176 -16.58 -25.13 -17.89
C CYS A 176 -16.49 -26.58 -18.38
N SER A 177 -15.42 -27.31 -18.01
CA SER A 177 -15.24 -28.70 -18.44
C SER A 177 -16.30 -29.62 -17.84
N THR A 178 -16.73 -30.62 -18.63
CA THR A 178 -17.70 -31.61 -18.19
C THR A 178 -17.18 -32.45 -17.00
N GLU A 179 -15.87 -32.68 -16.94
CA GLU A 179 -15.18 -33.33 -15.82
C GLU A 179 -15.35 -32.54 -14.53
N TYR A 180 -15.11 -31.23 -14.56
CA TYR A 180 -15.23 -30.37 -13.38
C TYR A 180 -16.69 -30.22 -12.91
N LEU A 181 -17.62 -30.08 -13.86
CA LEU A 181 -19.04 -29.90 -13.55
C LEU A 181 -19.70 -31.15 -12.95
N LYS A 182 -19.28 -32.35 -13.38
CA LYS A 182 -19.86 -33.63 -12.96
C LYS A 182 -19.16 -34.25 -11.74
N SER A 183 -18.03 -33.70 -11.32
CA SER A 183 -17.28 -34.24 -10.18
C SER A 183 -17.84 -33.78 -8.84
N ASP A 184 -17.88 -34.72 -7.89
CA ASP A 184 -18.16 -34.44 -6.48
C ASP A 184 -16.95 -33.77 -5.80
N ASP A 185 -15.74 -34.13 -6.20
CA ASP A 185 -14.49 -33.55 -5.69
C ASP A 185 -13.87 -32.58 -6.70
N LYS A 186 -14.30 -31.32 -6.60
CA LYS A 186 -13.83 -30.22 -7.45
C LYS A 186 -12.42 -29.76 -7.10
N THR A 187 -12.01 -29.92 -5.84
CA THR A 187 -10.70 -29.44 -5.37
C THR A 187 -9.58 -30.27 -5.97
N THR A 188 -9.73 -31.59 -5.97
CA THR A 188 -8.72 -32.49 -6.52
C THR A 188 -8.55 -32.31 -8.04
N ILE A 189 -9.65 -32.07 -8.78
CA ILE A 189 -9.57 -31.78 -10.22
C ILE A 189 -8.77 -30.51 -10.49
N LEU A 190 -9.05 -29.43 -9.75
CA LEU A 190 -8.31 -28.17 -9.91
C LEU A 190 -6.83 -28.36 -9.59
N GLN A 191 -6.49 -29.08 -8.53
CA GLN A 191 -5.10 -29.35 -8.18
C GLN A 191 -4.37 -30.14 -9.28
N GLN A 192 -5.02 -31.14 -9.88
CA GLN A 192 -4.43 -31.95 -10.94
C GLN A 192 -4.26 -31.15 -12.25
N LYS A 193 -5.29 -30.41 -12.67
CA LYS A 193 -5.29 -29.69 -13.95
C LYS A 193 -4.49 -28.38 -13.91
N LEU A 194 -4.41 -27.72 -12.75
CA LEU A 194 -3.72 -26.43 -12.60
C LEU A 194 -2.30 -26.58 -12.04
N PHE A 195 -1.81 -27.81 -11.88
CA PHE A 195 -0.43 -28.04 -11.48
C PHE A 195 0.54 -27.54 -12.56
N VAL A 196 1.49 -26.69 -12.17
CA VAL A 196 2.49 -26.12 -13.08
C VAL A 196 3.87 -26.62 -12.67
N CYS A 197 4.59 -27.25 -13.61
CA CYS A 197 5.95 -27.72 -13.38
C CYS A 197 6.99 -26.59 -13.48
N ALA A 198 8.20 -26.81 -12.97
CA ALA A 198 9.27 -25.81 -12.97
C ALA A 198 9.66 -25.32 -14.37
N ASP A 199 9.60 -26.20 -15.38
CA ASP A 199 9.86 -25.84 -16.78
C ASP A 199 8.82 -24.84 -17.32
N ALA A 200 7.53 -25.13 -17.08
CA ALA A 200 6.45 -24.22 -17.45
C ALA A 200 6.55 -22.87 -16.71
N ILE A 201 6.95 -22.86 -15.44
CA ILE A 201 7.21 -21.62 -14.69
C ILE A 201 8.31 -20.79 -15.37
N SER A 202 9.40 -21.43 -15.78
CA SER A 202 10.51 -20.73 -16.45
C SER A 202 10.10 -20.15 -17.80
N LYS A 203 9.34 -20.90 -18.61
CA LYS A 203 8.83 -20.43 -19.90
C LYS A 203 7.87 -19.26 -19.76
N VAL A 204 6.91 -19.36 -18.84
CA VAL A 204 5.97 -18.26 -18.54
C VAL A 204 6.72 -17.02 -18.05
N ALA A 205 7.73 -17.18 -17.20
CA ALA A 205 8.53 -16.05 -16.71
C ALA A 205 9.25 -15.33 -17.86
N LYS A 206 9.84 -16.06 -18.81
CA LYS A 206 10.50 -15.49 -20.00
C LYS A 206 9.52 -14.81 -20.94
N ALA A 207 8.34 -15.40 -21.10
CA ALA A 207 7.36 -14.91 -22.06
C ALA A 207 6.48 -13.77 -21.56
N THR A 208 6.56 -13.47 -20.26
CA THR A 208 5.87 -12.35 -19.61
C THR A 208 6.86 -11.25 -19.15
N VAL A 209 8.10 -11.28 -19.66
CA VAL A 209 9.04 -10.15 -19.59
C VAL A 209 8.38 -8.90 -20.18
N GLY A 210 8.63 -7.72 -19.61
CA GLY A 210 7.89 -6.48 -19.92
C GLY A 210 6.66 -6.25 -19.01
N GLN A 211 6.15 -7.28 -18.34
CA GLN A 211 5.03 -7.17 -17.41
C GLN A 211 3.80 -6.49 -18.02
N ILE A 212 3.38 -5.32 -17.52
CA ILE A 212 2.17 -4.62 -17.96
C ILE A 212 2.21 -4.20 -19.44
N SER A 213 3.40 -4.02 -20.02
CA SER A 213 3.54 -3.71 -21.45
C SER A 213 3.38 -4.93 -22.35
N ASN A 214 3.42 -6.13 -21.79
CA ASN A 214 3.30 -7.39 -22.51
C ASN A 214 1.89 -7.97 -22.29
N GLU A 215 1.12 -8.15 -23.36
CA GLU A 215 -0.25 -8.68 -23.31
C GLU A 215 -0.33 -10.06 -22.64
N ASN A 216 0.70 -10.90 -22.84
CA ASN A 216 0.79 -12.23 -22.24
C ASN A 216 0.77 -12.19 -20.72
N TRP A 217 1.31 -11.12 -20.11
CA TRP A 217 1.29 -10.96 -18.66
C TRP A 217 -0.12 -10.81 -18.10
N LEU A 218 -0.99 -10.06 -18.79
CA LEU A 218 -2.40 -9.92 -18.40
C LEU A 218 -3.14 -11.25 -18.57
N ILE A 219 -2.89 -11.96 -19.66
CA ILE A 219 -3.47 -13.28 -19.94
C ILE A 219 -3.10 -14.27 -18.84
N CYS A 220 -1.81 -14.39 -18.51
CA CYS A 220 -1.35 -15.32 -17.48
C CYS A 220 -1.89 -14.98 -16.07
N ARG A 221 -2.15 -13.70 -15.78
CA ARG A 221 -2.68 -13.25 -14.48
C ARG A 221 -4.19 -13.43 -14.35
N LYS A 222 -4.94 -13.53 -15.46
CA LYS A 222 -6.39 -13.67 -15.45
C LYS A 222 -6.79 -14.87 -14.58
N HIS A 223 -7.75 -14.68 -13.68
CA HIS A 223 -8.28 -15.70 -12.75
C HIS A 223 -7.26 -16.37 -11.81
N ARG A 224 -6.06 -15.79 -11.66
CA ARG A 224 -5.05 -16.29 -10.71
C ARG A 224 -4.89 -15.36 -9.51
N LEU A 225 -4.60 -15.95 -8.37
CA LEU A 225 -4.28 -15.20 -7.16
C LEU A 225 -2.84 -14.69 -7.24
N THR A 226 -2.66 -13.38 -7.10
CA THR A 226 -1.35 -12.72 -7.18
C THR A 226 -0.87 -12.28 -5.80
N ALA A 227 0.45 -12.15 -5.63
CA ALA A 227 1.06 -11.76 -4.35
C ALA A 227 0.48 -10.46 -3.77
N SER A 228 0.23 -9.44 -4.62
CA SER A 228 -0.36 -8.15 -4.23
C SER A 228 -1.81 -8.26 -3.70
N ASN A 229 -2.48 -9.38 -3.97
CA ASN A 229 -3.85 -9.65 -3.55
C ASN A 229 -3.91 -10.67 -2.40
N PHE A 230 -2.79 -11.28 -2.02
CA PHE A 230 -2.76 -12.37 -1.04
C PHE A 230 -3.20 -11.94 0.36
N GLY A 231 -2.74 -10.78 0.86
CA GLY A 231 -3.16 -10.24 2.16
C GLY A 231 -4.67 -10.03 2.31
N PRO A 232 -5.33 -9.33 1.36
CA PRO A 232 -6.79 -9.22 1.31
C PRO A 232 -7.52 -10.57 1.29
N ILE A 233 -7.03 -11.53 0.51
CA ILE A 233 -7.62 -12.89 0.43
C ILE A 233 -7.53 -13.59 1.79
N LEU A 234 -6.33 -13.61 2.42
CA LEU A 234 -6.14 -14.22 3.73
C LEU A 234 -7.05 -13.59 4.79
N THR A 235 -7.23 -12.27 4.73
CA THR A 235 -8.13 -11.54 5.64
C THR A 235 -9.59 -11.96 5.43
N ALA A 236 -10.02 -12.11 4.18
CA ALA A 236 -11.36 -12.57 3.84
C ALA A 236 -11.61 -14.03 4.29
N CYS A 237 -10.65 -14.92 4.07
CA CYS A 237 -10.68 -16.30 4.54
C CYS A 237 -10.77 -16.38 6.07
N ARG A 238 -9.93 -15.63 6.80
CA ARG A 238 -9.96 -15.57 8.28
C ARG A 238 -11.31 -15.10 8.82
N ARG A 239 -11.95 -14.16 8.12
CA ARG A 239 -13.24 -13.59 8.51
C ARG A 239 -14.45 -14.38 7.98
N ASN A 240 -14.21 -15.42 7.18
CA ASN A 240 -15.19 -16.16 6.37
C ASN A 240 -16.20 -15.23 5.66
N ARG A 241 -15.71 -14.11 5.11
CA ARG A 241 -16.54 -13.07 4.46
C ARG A 241 -15.87 -12.61 3.18
N PHE A 242 -16.59 -12.75 2.07
CA PHE A 242 -16.11 -12.46 0.72
C PHE A 242 -16.94 -11.31 0.10
N PRO A 243 -16.61 -10.05 0.40
CA PRO A 243 -17.38 -8.92 -0.08
C PRO A 243 -17.20 -8.73 -1.61
N PRO A 244 -18.20 -8.15 -2.33
CA PRO A 244 -18.08 -7.86 -3.75
C PRO A 244 -16.87 -6.98 -4.13
N SER A 245 -16.42 -6.11 -3.21
CA SER A 245 -15.22 -5.29 -3.39
C SER A 245 -13.94 -6.11 -3.51
N LEU A 246 -13.86 -7.26 -2.81
CA LEU A 246 -12.75 -8.20 -2.96
C LEU A 246 -12.71 -8.75 -4.38
N PHE A 247 -13.84 -9.22 -4.90
CA PHE A 247 -13.91 -9.75 -6.25
C PHE A 247 -13.56 -8.70 -7.32
N LYS A 248 -14.05 -7.46 -7.19
CA LYS A 248 -13.66 -6.35 -8.08
C LYS A 248 -12.15 -6.11 -8.11
N ARG A 249 -11.48 -6.23 -6.96
CA ARG A 249 -10.03 -6.13 -6.84
C ARG A 249 -9.31 -7.31 -7.48
N LEU A 250 -9.82 -8.54 -7.27
CA LEU A 250 -9.21 -9.75 -7.82
C LEU A 250 -9.33 -9.84 -9.34
N THR A 251 -10.45 -9.39 -9.92
CA THR A 251 -10.68 -9.38 -11.37
C THR A 251 -9.99 -8.24 -12.10
N GLY A 252 -9.30 -7.33 -11.38
CA GLY A 252 -8.50 -6.27 -12.00
C GLY A 252 -9.31 -5.21 -12.76
N ILE A 253 -10.62 -5.07 -12.46
CA ILE A 253 -11.53 -4.11 -13.13
C ILE A 253 -11.06 -2.64 -13.03
N TYR A 254 -10.08 -2.34 -12.19
CA TYR A 254 -9.42 -1.02 -12.13
C TYR A 254 -8.50 -0.71 -13.33
N ILE A 255 -7.97 -1.74 -14.02
CA ILE A 255 -7.00 -1.56 -15.11
C ILE A 255 -7.70 -1.24 -16.44
N ALA A 256 -8.94 -1.69 -16.63
CA ALA A 256 -9.71 -1.52 -17.88
C ALA A 256 -10.31 -0.11 -18.09
N ASN A 257 -10.10 0.83 -17.17
CA ASN A 257 -10.62 2.21 -17.28
C ASN A 257 -9.56 3.23 -17.72
N PHE A 258 -8.39 2.78 -18.16
CA PHE A 258 -7.38 3.60 -18.84
C PHE A 258 -7.23 3.09 -20.26
N SER A 259 -8.18 3.47 -21.11
CA SER A 259 -8.11 3.40 -22.56
C SER A 259 -8.61 4.72 -23.12
#